data_AF-A0A3C0GHP8-F1
#
_entry.id   AF-A0A3C0GHP8-F1
#
_cell.length_a   1.000
_cell.length_b   1.000
_cell.length_c   1.000
_cell.angle_alpha   90.00
_cell.angle_beta   90.00
_cell.angle_gamma   90.00
#
_symmetry.space_group_name_H-M   'P 1'
#
loop_
_entity.id
_entity.type
_entity.pdbx_description
1 polymer ?
#
loop_
_entity_poly.entity_id
_entity_poly.type
_entity_poly.pdbx_seq_one_letter_code
_entity_poly.pdbx_strand_id
1 'polypeptide(L)'
;KDVSAATIVASALVELGNFTNEKAYLEYSKKVLKTLKSEAYLLPSEIEAPFILKHSTGNWPKNDEIDVSINYADYYFLELMLRIKNKK
;
A
#
# COMPACT_ATOMS: atom_id res chain seq x y z
N LYS A 1 -10.22 -7.77 2.87
CA LYS A 1 -9.23 -6.76 3.34
C LYS A 1 -9.16 -5.68 2.28
N ASP A 2 -8.60 -4.52 2.60
CA ASP A 2 -8.38 -3.49 1.59
C ASP A 2 -6.94 -3.00 1.61
N VAL A 3 -6.14 -3.51 0.68
CA VAL A 3 -4.75 -3.11 0.49
C VAL A 3 -4.63 -1.65 0.05
N SER A 4 -5.61 -1.12 -0.68
CA SER A 4 -5.60 0.27 -1.12
C SER A 4 -5.62 1.25 0.07
N ALA A 5 -6.48 1.02 1.06
CA ALA A 5 -6.47 1.78 2.30
C ALA A 5 -5.13 1.69 3.04
N ALA A 6 -4.51 0.50 3.07
CA ALA A 6 -3.22 0.31 3.73
C ALA A 6 -2.08 1.09 3.06
N THR A 7 -2.02 1.10 1.71
CA THR A 7 -0.99 1.83 0.97
C THR A 7 -1.16 3.35 1.09
N ILE A 8 -2.39 3.85 1.02
CA ILE A 8 -2.72 5.26 1.23
C ILE A 8 -2.28 5.73 2.62
N VAL A 9 -2.71 5.02 3.68
CA VAL A 9 -2.39 5.38 5.07
C VAL A 9 -0.89 5.32 5.31
N ALA A 10 -0.22 4.26 4.86
CA ALA A 10 1.22 4.15 5.04
C ALA A 10 1.99 5.25 4.30
N SER A 11 1.58 5.61 3.08
CA SER A 11 2.20 6.72 2.33
C SER A 11 2.03 8.05 3.06
N ALA A 12 0.81 8.34 3.54
CA ALA A 12 0.50 9.56 4.29
C ALA A 12 1.29 9.65 5.60
N LEU A 13 1.45 8.54 6.33
CA LEU A 13 2.18 8.52 7.59
C LEU A 13 3.68 8.81 7.42
N VAL A 14 4.29 8.49 6.27
CA VAL A 14 5.68 8.89 6.01
C VAL A 14 5.81 10.41 5.95
N GLU A 15 4.85 11.08 5.32
CA GLU A 15 4.79 12.54 5.19
C GLU A 15 4.38 13.22 6.51
N LEU A 16 3.39 12.68 7.23
CA LEU A 16 3.03 13.17 8.56
C LEU A 16 4.22 13.16 9.51
N GLY A 17 5.04 12.10 9.48
CA GLY A 17 6.28 12.02 10.26
C GLY A 17 7.30 13.11 9.94
N ASN A 18 7.23 13.77 8.79
CA ASN A 18 8.08 14.93 8.47
C ASN A 18 7.55 16.22 9.11
N PHE A 19 6.23 16.35 9.29
CA PHE A 19 5.63 17.50 9.95
C PHE A 19 5.73 17.43 11.47
N THR A 20 5.61 16.24 12.05
CA THR A 20 5.56 16.07 13.51
C THR A 20 6.90 15.68 14.13
N ASN A 21 7.88 15.25 13.33
CA ASN A 21 9.12 14.60 13.77
C ASN A 21 8.90 13.31 14.60
N GLU A 22 7.70 12.73 14.57
CA GLU A 22 7.39 11.50 15.30
C GLU A 22 7.84 10.27 14.50
N LYS A 23 8.79 9.51 15.06
CA LYS A 23 9.35 8.32 14.41
C LYS A 23 8.33 7.18 14.28
N ALA A 24 7.32 7.14 15.16
CA ALA A 24 6.31 6.09 15.18
C ALA A 24 5.59 5.92 13.83
N TYR A 25 5.34 7.02 13.11
CA TYR A 25 4.68 7.00 11.81
C TYR A 25 5.52 6.32 10.74
N LEU A 26 6.82 6.65 10.68
CA LEU A 26 7.73 6.00 9.74
C LEU A 26 7.87 4.50 10.03
N GLU A 27 7.99 4.13 11.31
CA GLU A 27 8.12 2.74 11.72
C GLU A 27 6.86 1.93 11.42
N TYR A 28 5.67 2.53 11.57
CA TYR A 28 4.43 1.93 11.12
C TYR A 28 4.42 1.73 9.59
N SER A 29 4.75 2.76 8.82
CA SER A 29 4.79 2.67 7.34
C SER A 29 5.77 1.61 6.84
N LYS A 30 6.94 1.46 7.48
CA LYS A 30 7.90 0.38 7.16
C LYS A 30 7.34 -1.01 7.45
N LYS A 31 6.59 -1.19 8.54
CA LYS A 31 5.92 -2.47 8.86
C LYS A 31 4.85 -2.81 7.83
N VAL A 32 4.05 -1.82 7.41
CA VAL A 32 3.06 -2.01 6.33
C VAL A 32 3.78 -2.39 5.04
N LEU A 33 4.80 -1.65 4.63
CA LEU A 33 5.58 -1.96 3.42
C LEU A 33 6.16 -3.38 3.46
N LYS A 34 6.75 -3.80 4.59
CA LYS A 34 7.27 -5.17 4.75
C LYS A 34 6.18 -6.22 4.55
N THR A 35 4.98 -5.97 5.06
CA THR A 35 3.83 -6.87 4.92
C THR A 35 3.38 -6.94 3.46
N LEU A 36 3.25 -5.79 2.79
CA LEU A 36 2.80 -5.71 1.39
C LEU A 36 3.79 -6.29 0.38
N LYS A 37 5.09 -6.35 0.72
CA LYS A 37 6.12 -7.02 -0.08
C LYS A 37 6.15 -8.55 0.06
N SER A 38 5.24 -9.14 0.83
CA SER A 38 5.14 -10.59 0.93
C SER A 38 4.28 -11.18 -0.21
N GLU A 39 4.48 -12.46 -0.51
CA GLU A 39 3.68 -13.22 -1.46
C GLU A 39 2.18 -13.23 -1.13
N ALA A 40 1.81 -12.95 0.12
CA ALA A 40 0.43 -12.83 0.54
C ALA A 40 -0.29 -11.63 -0.09
N TYR A 41 0.43 -10.59 -0.54
CA TYR A 41 -0.17 -9.37 -1.10
C TYR A 41 0.38 -8.98 -2.47
N LEU A 42 1.56 -9.48 -2.85
CA LEU A 42 2.06 -9.33 -4.21
C LEU A 42 1.29 -10.24 -5.17
N LEU A 43 1.01 -9.71 -6.36
CA LEU A 43 0.55 -10.50 -7.48
C LEU A 43 1.71 -11.42 -7.94
N PRO A 44 1.48 -12.73 -8.10
CA PRO A 44 2.48 -13.64 -8.64
C PRO A 44 3.00 -13.19 -10.01
N SER A 45 4.30 -13.35 -10.24
CA SER A 45 4.97 -12.95 -11.50
C SER A 45 4.46 -13.71 -12.73
N GLU A 46 3.83 -14.86 -12.53
CA GLU A 46 3.29 -15.72 -13.57
C GLU A 46 1.94 -15.20 -14.11
N ILE A 47 1.30 -14.26 -13.40
CA ILE A 47 0.03 -13.65 -13.81
C ILE A 47 0.33 -12.41 -14.67
N GLU A 48 -0.05 -12.48 -15.94
CA GLU A 48 0.02 -11.34 -16.86
C GLU A 48 -1.14 -10.38 -16.60
N ALA A 49 -0.92 -9.38 -15.73
CA ALA A 49 -1.88 -8.33 -15.44
C ALA A 49 -1.16 -7.00 -15.17
N PRO A 50 -1.83 -5.84 -15.36
CA PRO A 50 -1.22 -4.53 -15.16
C PRO A 50 -1.15 -4.10 -13.69
N PHE A 51 -1.05 -5.06 -12.75
CA PHE A 51 -1.13 -4.81 -11.31
C PHE A 51 0.05 -5.40 -10.53
N ILE A 52 0.37 -4.77 -9.39
CA ILE A 52 1.44 -5.20 -8.46
C ILE A 52 0.82 -5.92 -7.25
N LEU A 53 -0.27 -5.39 -6.72
CA LEU A 53 -0.89 -5.86 -5.48
C LEU A 53 -2.23 -6.55 -5.74
N LYS A 54 -2.59 -7.46 -4.83
CA LYS A 54 -3.91 -8.12 -4.74
C LYS A 54 -4.59 -7.78 -3.40
N HIS A 55 -5.86 -8.14 -3.25
CA HIS A 55 -6.66 -7.98 -2.02
C HIS A 55 -7.06 -6.54 -1.64
N SER A 56 -7.46 -5.73 -2.61
CA SER A 56 -8.16 -4.47 -2.37
C SER A 56 -9.68 -4.66 -2.43
N THR A 57 -10.44 -3.71 -1.87
CA THR A 57 -11.90 -3.71 -1.91
C THR A 57 -12.43 -2.31 -2.18
N GLY A 58 -13.09 -2.11 -3.32
CA GLY A 58 -13.60 -0.81 -3.74
C GLY A 58 -14.97 -0.47 -3.13
N ASN A 59 -15.98 -1.31 -3.37
CA ASN A 59 -17.35 -1.01 -2.97
C ASN A 59 -18.11 -2.23 -2.43
N TRP A 60 -17.80 -2.56 -1.17
CA TRP A 60 -18.46 -3.65 -0.44
C TRP A 60 -20.01 -3.54 -0.41
N PRO A 61 -20.62 -2.36 -0.13
CA PRO A 61 -22.08 -2.24 -0.11
C PRO A 61 -22.78 -2.58 -1.44
N LYS A 62 -22.10 -2.36 -2.58
CA LYS A 62 -22.63 -2.71 -3.90
C LYS A 62 -22.13 -4.05 -4.44
N ASN A 63 -21.38 -4.82 -3.65
CA ASN A 63 -20.74 -6.06 -4.08
C ASN A 63 -19.90 -5.87 -5.36
N ASP A 64 -19.16 -4.76 -5.42
CA ASP A 64 -18.35 -4.36 -6.57
C ASP A 64 -16.88 -4.16 -6.15
N GLU A 65 -15.97 -4.60 -7.00
CA GLU A 65 -14.52 -4.63 -6.74
C GLU A 65 -14.14 -5.31 -5.41
N ILE A 66 -14.61 -6.54 -5.18
CA ILE A 66 -14.37 -7.28 -3.93
C ILE A 66 -13.16 -8.21 -4.06
N ASP A 67 -12.15 -8.01 -3.20
CA ASP A 67 -10.92 -8.82 -3.14
C ASP A 67 -10.15 -8.88 -4.47
N VAL A 68 -10.06 -7.73 -5.15
CA VAL A 68 -9.41 -7.59 -6.46
C VAL A 68 -8.16 -6.72 -6.39
N SER A 69 -7.39 -6.67 -7.48
CA SER A 69 -6.35 -5.66 -7.69
C SER A 69 -6.99 -4.33 -8.08
N ILE A 70 -6.45 -3.22 -7.59
CA ILE A 70 -6.93 -1.87 -7.94
C ILE A 70 -5.74 -0.92 -8.16
N ASN A 71 -5.80 -0.13 -9.23
CA ASN A 71 -4.68 0.69 -9.72
C ASN A 71 -4.19 1.73 -8.70
N TYR A 72 -5.08 2.34 -7.93
CA TYR A 72 -4.68 3.31 -6.91
C TYR A 72 -3.96 2.66 -5.73
N ALA A 73 -4.21 1.37 -5.43
CA ALA A 73 -3.42 0.64 -4.44
C ALA A 73 -1.94 0.59 -4.86
N ASP A 74 -1.68 0.27 -6.13
CA ASP A 74 -0.32 0.19 -6.70
C ASP A 74 0.36 1.55 -6.78
N TYR A 75 -0.37 2.60 -7.15
CA TYR A 75 0.15 3.96 -7.15
C TYR A 75 0.69 4.35 -5.77
N TYR A 76 -0.14 4.22 -4.72
CA TYR A 76 0.27 4.59 -3.36
C TYR A 76 1.31 3.64 -2.76
N PHE A 77 1.38 2.39 -3.23
CA PHE A 77 2.45 1.46 -2.86
C PHE A 77 3.81 1.91 -3.40
N LEU A 78 3.87 2.29 -4.67
CA LEU A 78 5.08 2.83 -5.28
C LEU A 78 5.46 4.18 -4.65
N GLU A 79 4.48 5.04 -4.38
CA GLU A 79 4.70 6.30 -3.66
C GLU A 79 5.29 6.06 -2.26
N LEU A 80 4.71 5.14 -1.48
CA LEU A 80 5.22 4.73 -0.17
C LEU A 80 6.68 4.26 -0.26
N MET A 81 7.01 3.41 -1.23
CA MET A 81 8.38 2.92 -1.45
C MET A 81 9.34 4.07 -1.75
N LEU A 82 8.95 5.00 -2.61
CA LEU A 82 9.76 6.17 -2.98
C LEU A 82 9.93 7.13 -1.80
N ARG A 83 8.87 7.42 -1.05
CA ARG A 83 8.92 8.27 0.16
C ARG A 83 9.86 7.70 1.22
N ILE A 84 9.82 6.38 1.45
CA ILE A 84 10.74 5.70 2.38
C ILE A 84 12.17 5.73 1.84
N LYS A 85 12.38 5.47 0.54
CA LYS A 85 13.71 5.48 -0.08
C LYS A 85 14.37 6.87 -0.03
N ASN A 86 13.58 7.93 -0.20
CA ASN A 86 14.06 9.31 -0.25
C ASN A 86 14.18 9.97 1.14
N LYS A 87 13.75 9.30 2.21
CA LYS A 87 13.98 9.78 3.57
C LYS A 87 15.47 9.68 3.89
N LYS A 88 16.10 10.84 4.14
CA LYS A 88 17.45 10.96 4.68
C LYS A 88 17.46 10.64 6.18
#